data_AF-A0AA39I6F9-F1
#
_entry.id   AF-A0AA39I6F9-F1
#
_cell.length_a   1.000
_cell.length_b   1.000
_cell.length_c   1.000
_cell.angle_alpha   90.00
_cell.angle_beta   90.00
_cell.angle_gamma   90.00
#
_symmetry.space_group_name_H-M   'P 1'
#
loop_
_entity.id
_entity.type
_entity.pdbx_description
1 polymer ?
#
loop_
_entity_poly.entity_id
_entity_poly.type
_entity_poly.pdbx_seq_one_letter_code
_entity_poly.pdbx_strand_id
1 'polypeptide(L)'
;MSAKAPTIDYDPYVLLGVEKDGDDAAVKKAYRKAALKWHPDKNPDNPKAAEMFRKVQEASEMLLDKAARAAYNHVVAAKAAKKAFVVQRRTNEDAKRRKFREELERREAEASGSKDEEAEAARELEREIARLRKEGARLLAEENERLQREMEEEEQNRRRQQHTATAPRPTTSTPAPKKVEKEKQKHTLKLKWKPTGDFNYDEGMLEKIFGKYGKIEVLVFAKKNVAVLEYETIASAFKAENEKGHEQCHIKVTWLTTRPERAPSPSPESPSPIPPASVPENEADDEVIPVEEVVNVPKGFAFGTTTEEFEAFEAAILAQMGGQSRKRPVPMDDDVQIID
;
A
#
# COMPACT_ATOMS: atom_id res chain seq x y z
N MET A 1 -6.09 -13.29 56.56
CA MET A 1 -7.00 -14.07 55.70
C MET A 1 -8.00 -13.09 55.09
N SER A 2 -7.74 -12.64 53.87
CA SER A 2 -8.63 -11.69 53.18
C SER A 2 -9.84 -12.45 52.66
N ALA A 3 -11.03 -12.18 53.20
CA ALA A 3 -12.26 -12.79 52.73
C ALA A 3 -12.58 -12.20 51.35
N LYS A 4 -12.37 -13.00 50.30
CA LYS A 4 -12.81 -12.69 48.94
C LYS A 4 -14.31 -12.46 49.00
N ALA A 5 -14.78 -11.28 48.60
CA ALA A 5 -16.22 -11.00 48.52
C ALA A 5 -16.90 -12.09 47.66
N PRO A 6 -18.11 -12.54 48.00
CA PRO A 6 -18.82 -13.53 47.20
C PRO A 6 -19.05 -12.96 45.80
N THR A 7 -18.24 -13.44 44.84
CA THR A 7 -18.45 -13.16 43.43
C THR A 7 -19.53 -14.12 42.95
N ILE A 8 -20.76 -13.63 42.86
CA ILE A 8 -21.85 -14.41 42.32
C ILE A 8 -21.60 -14.60 40.81
N ASP A 9 -21.38 -15.84 40.39
CA ASP A 9 -21.11 -16.22 38.99
C ASP A 9 -22.38 -16.35 38.12
N TYR A 10 -23.55 -16.08 38.70
CA TYR A 10 -24.87 -16.20 38.06
C TYR A 10 -25.71 -14.94 38.24
N ASP A 11 -26.67 -14.71 37.35
CA ASP A 11 -27.57 -13.56 37.48
C ASP A 11 -28.65 -13.84 38.55
N PRO A 12 -28.66 -13.12 39.69
CA PRO A 12 -29.61 -13.34 40.77
C PRO A 12 -31.06 -13.01 40.35
N TYR A 13 -31.25 -12.10 39.38
CA TYR A 13 -32.57 -11.76 38.85
C TYR A 13 -33.14 -12.93 38.04
N VAL A 14 -32.33 -13.53 37.17
CA VAL A 14 -32.71 -14.69 36.36
C VAL A 14 -32.94 -15.93 37.23
N LEU A 15 -32.09 -16.14 38.24
CA LEU A 15 -32.21 -17.30 39.13
C LEU A 15 -33.51 -17.30 39.93
N LEU A 16 -33.94 -16.13 40.42
CA LEU A 16 -35.19 -15.97 41.15
C LEU A 16 -36.40 -15.76 40.22
N GLY A 17 -36.17 -15.49 38.93
CA GLY A 17 -37.21 -15.19 37.96
C GLY A 17 -37.92 -13.86 38.24
N VAL A 18 -37.14 -12.86 38.69
CA VAL A 18 -37.63 -11.51 38.97
C VAL A 18 -37.02 -10.52 37.99
N GLU A 19 -37.78 -9.50 37.65
CA GLU A 19 -37.31 -8.43 36.77
C GLU A 19 -36.30 -7.53 37.50
N LYS A 20 -35.40 -6.88 36.76
CA LYS A 20 -34.35 -6.01 37.34
C LYS A 20 -34.93 -4.82 38.13
N ASP A 21 -36.13 -4.38 37.75
CA ASP A 21 -36.90 -3.31 38.40
C ASP A 21 -37.92 -3.85 39.42
N GLY A 22 -37.86 -5.16 39.74
CA GLY A 22 -38.78 -5.79 40.67
C GLY A 22 -38.72 -5.20 42.08
N ASP A 23 -39.88 -5.05 42.71
CA ASP A 23 -40.00 -4.60 44.10
C ASP A 23 -39.51 -5.66 45.10
N ASP A 24 -39.10 -5.23 46.30
CA ASP A 24 -38.57 -6.11 47.35
C ASP A 24 -39.61 -7.19 47.73
N ALA A 25 -40.91 -6.87 47.65
CA ALA A 25 -41.99 -7.82 47.86
C ALA A 25 -42.02 -8.94 46.81
N ALA A 26 -41.68 -8.64 45.54
CA ALA A 26 -41.60 -9.61 44.47
C ALA A 26 -40.44 -10.58 44.68
N VAL A 27 -39.27 -10.06 45.11
CA VAL A 27 -38.09 -10.87 45.47
C VAL A 27 -38.43 -11.85 46.60
N LYS A 28 -39.06 -11.39 47.69
CA LYS A 28 -39.48 -12.26 48.80
C LYS A 28 -40.48 -13.34 48.36
N LYS A 29 -41.40 -13.01 47.46
CA LYS A 29 -42.39 -13.96 46.92
C LYS A 29 -41.72 -15.01 46.03
N ALA A 30 -40.78 -14.59 45.18
CA ALA A 30 -40.00 -15.46 44.33
C ALA A 30 -39.12 -16.42 45.14
N TYR A 31 -38.43 -15.90 46.17
CA TYR A 31 -37.64 -16.70 47.10
C TYR A 31 -38.48 -17.80 47.75
N ARG A 32 -39.66 -17.49 48.31
CA ARG A 32 -40.54 -18.50 48.91
C ARG A 32 -40.91 -19.62 47.94
N LYS A 33 -41.21 -19.29 46.68
CA LYS A 33 -41.52 -20.28 45.63
C LYS A 33 -40.31 -21.14 45.27
N ALA A 34 -39.15 -20.52 45.09
CA ALA A 34 -37.91 -21.22 44.73
C ALA A 34 -37.39 -22.09 45.88
N ALA A 35 -37.49 -21.61 47.13
CA ALA A 35 -37.12 -22.34 48.34
C ALA A 35 -37.98 -23.60 48.53
N LEU A 36 -39.30 -23.52 48.30
CA LEU A 36 -40.18 -24.70 48.35
C LEU A 36 -39.85 -25.73 47.27
N LYS A 37 -39.47 -25.26 46.08
CA LYS A 37 -39.10 -26.13 44.94
C LYS A 37 -37.79 -26.88 45.20
N TRP A 38 -36.80 -26.20 45.78
CA TRP A 38 -35.45 -26.73 45.99
C TRP A 38 -35.17 -27.14 47.45
N HIS A 39 -36.20 -27.26 48.28
CA HIS A 39 -36.03 -27.59 49.70
C HIS A 39 -35.38 -28.98 49.86
N PRO A 40 -34.35 -29.14 50.71
CA PRO A 40 -33.66 -30.42 50.90
C PRO A 40 -34.58 -31.51 51.47
N ASP A 41 -35.53 -31.15 52.33
CA ASP A 41 -36.51 -32.09 52.92
C ASP A 41 -37.50 -32.67 51.88
N LYS A 42 -37.86 -31.89 50.85
CA LYS A 42 -38.77 -32.35 49.78
C LYS A 42 -38.04 -33.05 48.64
N ASN A 43 -36.72 -32.89 48.57
CA ASN A 43 -35.87 -33.45 47.52
C ASN A 43 -34.66 -34.19 48.12
N PRO A 44 -34.86 -35.19 49.00
CA PRO A 44 -33.76 -35.89 49.68
C PRO A 44 -32.85 -36.64 48.69
N ASP A 45 -33.37 -37.04 47.53
CA ASP A 45 -32.66 -37.84 46.53
C ASP A 45 -31.86 -37.00 45.51
N ASN A 46 -31.97 -35.66 45.55
CA ASN A 46 -31.34 -34.77 44.56
C ASN A 46 -30.24 -33.90 45.19
N PRO A 47 -28.95 -34.24 45.03
CA PRO A 47 -27.85 -33.45 45.59
C PRO A 47 -27.76 -32.04 44.99
N LYS A 48 -28.30 -31.80 43.79
CA LYS A 48 -28.34 -30.48 43.16
C LYS A 48 -29.36 -29.54 43.81
N ALA A 49 -30.36 -30.08 44.52
CA ALA A 49 -31.35 -29.26 45.21
C ALA A 49 -30.69 -28.42 46.32
N ALA A 50 -29.76 -28.99 47.08
CA ALA A 50 -29.01 -28.28 48.11
C ALA A 50 -28.14 -27.14 47.54
N GLU A 51 -27.49 -27.37 46.40
CA GLU A 51 -26.70 -26.33 45.72
C GLU A 51 -27.57 -25.19 45.17
N MET A 52 -28.68 -25.53 44.52
CA MET A 52 -29.63 -24.54 44.00
C MET A 52 -30.29 -23.75 45.12
N PHE A 53 -30.63 -24.40 46.24
CA PHE A 53 -31.18 -23.74 47.41
C PHE A 53 -30.21 -22.70 47.99
N ARG A 54 -28.92 -23.06 48.13
CA ARG A 54 -27.87 -22.12 48.53
C ARG A 54 -27.77 -20.92 47.60
N LYS A 55 -27.76 -21.17 46.28
CA LYS A 55 -27.69 -20.10 45.28
C LYS A 55 -28.89 -19.16 45.32
N VAL A 56 -30.10 -19.73 45.51
CA VAL A 56 -31.36 -18.99 45.64
C VAL A 56 -31.38 -18.14 46.92
N GLN A 57 -30.84 -18.67 48.02
CA GLN A 57 -30.71 -17.93 49.27
C GLN A 57 -29.75 -16.75 49.12
N GLU A 58 -28.54 -17.00 48.59
CA GLU A 58 -27.53 -15.96 48.36
C GLU A 58 -28.03 -14.87 47.39
N ALA A 59 -28.73 -15.26 46.32
CA ALA A 59 -29.37 -14.32 45.41
C ALA A 59 -30.42 -13.45 46.11
N SER A 60 -31.28 -14.05 46.94
CA SER A 60 -32.32 -13.30 47.64
C SER A 60 -31.73 -12.36 48.69
N GLU A 61 -30.70 -12.79 49.42
CA GLU A 61 -30.02 -11.93 50.40
C GLU A 61 -29.39 -10.71 49.72
N MET A 62 -28.72 -10.90 48.58
CA MET A 62 -28.13 -9.81 47.81
C MET A 62 -29.19 -8.86 47.22
N LEU A 63 -30.30 -9.37 46.70
CA LEU A 63 -31.35 -8.53 46.12
C LEU A 63 -32.20 -7.79 47.16
N LEU A 64 -32.30 -8.31 48.37
CA LEU A 64 -33.04 -7.66 49.47
C LEU A 64 -32.26 -6.55 50.16
N ASP A 65 -30.92 -6.62 50.15
CA ASP A 65 -30.09 -5.49 50.58
C ASP A 65 -29.97 -4.47 49.45
N LYS A 66 -30.53 -3.27 49.68
CA LYS A 66 -30.49 -2.17 48.72
C LYS A 66 -29.06 -1.75 48.36
N ALA A 67 -28.12 -1.81 49.31
CA ALA A 67 -26.73 -1.45 49.06
C ALA A 67 -26.05 -2.49 48.17
N ALA A 68 -26.19 -3.78 48.50
CA ALA A 68 -25.66 -4.88 47.70
C ALA A 68 -26.28 -4.94 46.30
N ARG A 69 -27.61 -4.75 46.17
CA ARG A 69 -28.32 -4.69 44.88
C ARG A 69 -27.82 -3.55 44.00
N ALA A 70 -27.66 -2.36 44.57
CA ALA A 70 -27.15 -1.20 43.84
C ALA A 70 -25.69 -1.42 43.37
N ALA A 71 -24.84 -1.98 44.24
CA ALA A 71 -23.46 -2.31 43.89
C ALA A 71 -23.39 -3.37 42.77
N TYR A 72 -24.20 -4.42 42.84
CA TYR A 72 -24.30 -5.44 41.79
C TYR A 72 -24.74 -4.81 40.46
N ASN A 73 -25.82 -4.02 40.47
CA ASN A 73 -26.32 -3.33 39.29
C ASN A 73 -25.28 -2.41 38.67
N HIS A 74 -24.53 -1.68 39.51
CA HIS A 74 -23.44 -0.81 39.05
C HIS A 74 -22.32 -1.60 38.37
N VAL A 75 -21.88 -2.72 38.96
CA VAL A 75 -20.84 -3.58 38.37
C VAL A 75 -21.29 -4.18 37.04
N VAL A 76 -22.54 -4.65 36.95
CA VAL A 76 -23.10 -5.18 35.71
C VAL A 76 -23.18 -4.10 34.62
N ALA A 77 -23.64 -2.91 34.98
CA ALA A 77 -23.69 -1.76 34.07
C ALA A 77 -22.29 -1.34 33.59
N ALA A 78 -21.31 -1.28 34.50
CA ALA A 78 -19.93 -0.94 34.18
C ALA A 78 -19.29 -1.97 33.22
N LYS A 79 -19.52 -3.27 33.44
CA LYS A 79 -19.06 -4.34 32.53
C LYS A 79 -19.70 -4.22 31.15
N ALA A 80 -21.01 -3.94 31.08
CA ALA A 80 -21.71 -3.73 29.82
C ALA A 80 -21.19 -2.50 29.06
N ALA A 81 -20.99 -1.39 29.76
CA ALA A 81 -20.41 -0.17 29.21
C ALA A 81 -18.99 -0.39 28.67
N LYS A 82 -18.14 -1.12 29.40
CA LYS A 82 -16.79 -1.50 28.95
C LYS A 82 -16.84 -2.34 27.68
N LYS A 83 -17.73 -3.34 27.61
CA LYS A 83 -17.91 -4.17 26.41
C LYS A 83 -18.36 -3.33 25.22
N ALA A 84 -19.34 -2.45 25.41
CA ALA A 84 -19.83 -1.55 24.36
C ALA A 84 -18.73 -0.60 23.86
N PHE A 85 -17.93 -0.03 24.76
CA PHE A 85 -16.81 0.84 24.42
C PHE A 85 -15.75 0.13 23.56
N VAL A 86 -15.38 -1.10 23.92
CA VAL A 86 -14.40 -1.89 23.14
C VAL A 86 -14.92 -2.18 21.73
N VAL A 87 -16.19 -2.56 21.60
CA VAL A 87 -16.82 -2.78 20.29
C VAL A 87 -16.85 -1.50 19.47
N GLN A 88 -17.29 -0.38 20.06
CA GLN A 88 -17.32 0.93 19.41
C GLN A 88 -15.93 1.36 18.93
N ARG A 89 -14.89 1.10 19.72
CA ARG A 89 -13.52 1.41 19.34
C ARG A 89 -13.08 0.57 18.13
N ARG A 90 -13.33 -0.74 18.16
CA ARG A 90 -12.98 -1.64 17.05
C ARG A 90 -13.68 -1.25 15.75
N THR A 91 -14.99 -1.00 15.81
CA THR A 91 -15.76 -0.58 14.62
C THR A 91 -15.31 0.77 14.07
N ASN A 92 -14.94 1.72 14.94
CA ASN A 92 -14.36 2.98 14.51
C ASN A 92 -12.98 2.82 13.87
N GLU A 93 -12.13 1.93 14.40
CA GLU A 93 -10.84 1.59 13.80
C GLU A 93 -11.03 0.94 12.41
N ASP A 94 -11.98 0.02 12.28
CA ASP A 94 -12.31 -0.63 11.01
C ASP A 94 -12.90 0.36 9.98
N ALA A 95 -13.74 1.29 10.42
CA ALA A 95 -14.26 2.35 9.55
C ALA A 95 -13.16 3.28 9.05
N LYS A 96 -12.17 3.61 9.90
CA LYS A 96 -10.99 4.38 9.47
C LYS A 96 -10.16 3.59 8.46
N ARG A 97 -9.87 2.31 8.72
CA ARG A 97 -9.14 1.44 7.79
C ARG A 97 -9.83 1.34 6.43
N ARG A 98 -11.16 1.21 6.42
CA ARG A 98 -11.95 1.21 5.17
C ARG A 98 -11.81 2.52 4.40
N LYS A 99 -11.98 3.67 5.08
CA LYS A 99 -11.82 4.99 4.43
C LYS A 99 -10.41 5.19 3.87
N PHE A 100 -9.38 4.76 4.59
CA PHE A 100 -8.00 4.83 4.10
C PHE A 100 -7.78 3.97 2.85
N ARG A 101 -8.35 2.76 2.82
CA ARG A 101 -8.29 1.89 1.64
C ARG A 101 -9.00 2.50 0.44
N GLU A 102 -10.23 2.97 0.62
CA GLU A 102 -11.02 3.62 -0.43
C GLU A 102 -10.33 4.87 -1.00
N GLU A 103 -9.71 5.68 -0.13
CA GLU A 103 -8.92 6.86 -0.55
C GLU A 103 -7.68 6.45 -1.37
N LEU A 104 -6.98 5.39 -0.95
CA LEU A 104 -5.80 4.89 -1.65
C LEU A 104 -6.18 4.30 -3.02
N GLU A 105 -7.23 3.49 -3.06
CA GLU A 105 -7.76 2.92 -4.31
C GLU A 105 -8.24 4.00 -5.27
N ARG A 106 -8.94 5.04 -4.78
CA ARG A 106 -9.33 6.19 -5.61
C ARG A 106 -8.10 6.86 -6.24
N ARG A 107 -7.07 7.11 -5.44
CA ARG A 107 -5.84 7.76 -5.92
C ARG A 107 -5.08 6.88 -6.92
N GLU A 108 -5.04 5.57 -6.69
CA GLU A 108 -4.46 4.61 -7.63
C GLU A 108 -5.27 4.53 -8.93
N ALA A 109 -6.60 4.57 -8.86
CA ALA A 109 -7.48 4.60 -10.04
C ALA A 109 -7.30 5.88 -10.86
N GLU A 110 -7.23 7.06 -10.23
CA GLU A 110 -6.94 8.34 -10.91
C GLU A 110 -5.55 8.33 -11.57
N ALA A 111 -4.54 7.78 -10.88
CA ALA A 111 -3.19 7.64 -11.42
C ALA A 111 -3.08 6.59 -12.54
N SER A 112 -3.91 5.53 -12.51
CA SER A 112 -4.01 4.55 -13.59
C SER A 112 -4.71 5.15 -14.80
N GLY A 113 -5.87 5.80 -14.59
CA GLY A 113 -6.65 6.41 -15.67
C GLY A 113 -5.85 7.44 -16.46
N SER A 114 -5.08 8.30 -15.78
CA SER A 114 -4.18 9.25 -16.46
C SER A 114 -3.08 8.57 -17.28
N LYS A 115 -2.51 7.44 -16.83
CA LYS A 115 -1.54 6.67 -17.61
C LYS A 115 -2.19 5.96 -18.80
N ASP A 116 -3.41 5.47 -18.64
CA ASP A 116 -4.15 4.81 -19.70
C ASP A 116 -4.55 5.81 -20.80
N GLU A 117 -5.00 7.02 -20.42
CA GLU A 117 -5.25 8.14 -21.33
C GLU A 117 -3.97 8.56 -22.08
N GLU A 118 -2.84 8.68 -21.38
CA GLU A 118 -1.54 9.00 -22.00
C GLU A 118 -1.08 7.90 -22.96
N ALA A 119 -1.28 6.63 -22.62
CA ALA A 119 -0.95 5.50 -23.47
C ALA A 119 -1.86 5.42 -24.71
N GLU A 120 -3.14 5.73 -24.57
CA GLU A 120 -4.08 5.78 -25.70
C GLU A 120 -3.75 6.92 -26.66
N ALA A 121 -3.48 8.13 -26.13
CA ALA A 121 -3.03 9.27 -26.92
C ALA A 121 -1.71 8.97 -27.66
N ALA A 122 -0.77 8.27 -27.02
CA ALA A 122 0.48 7.85 -27.66
C ALA A 122 0.24 6.88 -28.83
N ARG A 123 -0.66 5.90 -28.65
CA ARG A 123 -1.04 4.96 -29.72
C ARG A 123 -1.71 5.66 -30.89
N GLU A 124 -2.58 6.64 -30.62
CA GLU A 124 -3.23 7.43 -31.66
C GLU A 124 -2.21 8.27 -32.44
N LEU A 125 -1.30 8.95 -31.74
CA LEU A 125 -0.22 9.71 -32.35
C LEU A 125 0.68 8.82 -33.23
N GLU A 126 1.01 7.62 -32.76
CA GLU A 126 1.82 6.66 -33.52
C GLU A 126 1.14 6.22 -34.81
N ARG A 127 -0.18 5.97 -34.78
CA ARG A 127 -0.96 5.66 -36.00
C ARG A 127 -0.92 6.82 -36.99
N GLU A 128 -1.07 8.05 -36.51
CA GLU A 128 -1.05 9.23 -37.38
C GLU A 128 0.34 9.45 -37.98
N ILE A 129 1.42 9.28 -37.20
CA ILE A 129 2.80 9.29 -37.72
C ILE A 129 2.99 8.21 -38.79
N ALA A 130 2.49 6.99 -38.56
CA ALA A 130 2.60 5.90 -39.52
C ALA A 130 1.85 6.22 -40.83
N ARG A 131 0.66 6.82 -40.73
CA ARG A 131 -0.10 7.29 -41.89
C ARG A 131 0.67 8.34 -42.68
N LEU A 132 1.15 9.40 -42.01
CA LEU A 132 1.90 10.47 -42.65
C LEU A 132 3.20 9.97 -43.30
N ARG A 133 3.90 9.04 -42.66
CA ARG A 133 5.09 8.40 -43.24
C ARG A 133 4.77 7.60 -44.50
N LYS A 134 3.65 6.87 -44.50
CA LYS A 134 3.21 6.11 -45.68
C LYS A 134 2.80 7.02 -46.83
N GLU A 135 2.08 8.10 -46.53
CA GLU A 135 1.69 9.11 -47.52
C GLU A 135 2.92 9.84 -48.10
N GLY A 136 3.86 10.25 -47.24
CA GLY A 136 5.13 10.82 -47.66
C GLY A 136 5.97 9.85 -48.52
N ALA A 137 6.03 8.57 -48.15
CA ALA A 137 6.75 7.56 -48.93
C ALA A 137 6.11 7.33 -50.32
N ARG A 138 4.78 7.37 -50.41
CA ARG A 138 4.06 7.25 -51.68
C ARG A 138 4.37 8.42 -52.61
N LEU A 139 4.34 9.65 -52.10
CA LEU A 139 4.65 10.84 -52.90
C LEU A 139 6.10 10.80 -53.41
N LEU A 140 7.04 10.42 -52.55
CA LEU A 140 8.45 10.31 -52.94
C LEU A 140 8.65 9.22 -54.01
N ALA A 141 7.94 8.11 -53.92
CA ALA A 141 7.99 7.05 -54.92
C ALA A 141 7.43 7.51 -56.26
N GLU A 142 6.29 8.19 -56.25
CA GLU A 142 5.66 8.76 -57.45
C GLU A 142 6.57 9.80 -58.14
N GLU A 143 7.24 10.65 -57.35
CA GLU A 143 8.21 11.63 -57.87
C GLU A 143 9.48 10.96 -58.42
N ASN A 144 10.02 9.95 -57.73
CA ASN A 144 11.16 9.18 -58.23
C ASN A 144 10.83 8.45 -59.53
N GLU A 145 9.62 7.89 -59.65
CA GLU A 145 9.20 7.21 -60.89
C GLU A 145 9.06 8.20 -62.04
N ARG A 146 8.54 9.41 -61.78
CA ARG A 146 8.49 10.49 -62.79
C ARG A 146 9.88 10.85 -63.29
N LEU A 147 10.83 11.06 -62.37
CA LEU A 147 12.22 11.37 -62.70
C LEU A 147 12.92 10.22 -63.46
N GLN A 148 12.68 8.98 -63.07
CA GLN A 148 13.23 7.82 -63.78
C GLN A 148 12.73 7.75 -65.23
N ARG A 149 11.43 7.98 -65.46
CA ARG A 149 10.87 8.02 -66.82
C ARG A 149 11.49 9.13 -67.67
N GLU A 150 11.67 10.32 -67.11
CA GLU A 150 12.37 11.42 -67.79
C GLU A 150 13.82 11.03 -68.17
N MET A 151 14.56 10.42 -67.24
CA MET A 151 15.92 9.95 -67.52
C MET A 151 15.98 8.84 -68.59
N GLU A 152 15.05 7.88 -68.56
CA GLU A 152 14.98 6.80 -69.55
C GLU A 152 14.65 7.34 -70.95
N GLU A 153 13.75 8.33 -71.02
CA GLU A 153 13.37 8.99 -72.27
C GLU A 153 14.57 9.79 -72.84
N GLU A 154 15.30 10.50 -71.98
CA GLU A 154 16.54 11.18 -72.34
C GLU A 154 17.63 10.20 -72.82
N GLU A 155 17.81 9.06 -72.14
CA GLU A 155 18.78 8.03 -72.55
C GLU A 155 18.39 7.40 -73.90
N GLN A 156 17.11 7.08 -74.11
CA GLN A 156 16.62 6.57 -75.39
C GLN A 156 16.85 7.57 -76.51
N ASN A 157 16.58 8.85 -76.27
CA ASN A 157 16.80 9.89 -77.26
C ASN A 157 18.29 10.04 -77.59
N ARG A 158 19.16 10.00 -76.57
CA ARG A 158 20.62 9.99 -76.74
C ARG A 158 21.11 8.75 -77.51
N ARG A 159 20.57 7.55 -77.24
CA ARG A 159 20.88 6.32 -78.00
C ARG A 159 20.44 6.43 -79.46
N ARG A 160 19.24 6.97 -79.72
CA ARG A 160 18.76 7.21 -81.10
C ARG A 160 19.67 8.18 -81.85
N GLN A 161 20.14 9.25 -81.19
CA GLN A 161 21.09 10.20 -81.78
C GLN A 161 22.50 9.59 -82.01
N GLN A 162 22.93 8.64 -81.17
CA GLN A 162 24.18 7.90 -81.39
C GLN A 162 24.10 6.91 -82.56
N HIS A 163 22.94 6.30 -82.82
CA HIS A 163 22.74 5.35 -83.92
C HIS A 163 22.68 5.99 -85.33
N THR A 164 22.53 7.31 -85.45
CA THR A 164 22.54 8.03 -86.74
C THR A 164 23.94 8.51 -87.16
N ALA A 165 25.01 8.20 -86.40
CA ALA A 165 26.39 8.53 -86.73
C ALA A 165 27.28 7.26 -86.79
N THR A 166 27.62 6.78 -87.99
CA THR A 166 28.45 5.57 -88.20
C THR A 166 29.97 5.86 -88.09
N ALA A 167 30.59 5.30 -87.05
CA ALA A 167 31.95 4.70 -86.78
C ALA A 167 33.19 4.93 -87.72
N PRO A 168 34.48 4.63 -87.36
CA PRO A 168 35.01 3.80 -86.23
C PRO A 168 36.36 4.21 -85.55
N ARG A 169 36.67 3.65 -84.36
CA ARG A 169 37.79 2.72 -84.01
C ARG A 169 38.16 2.74 -82.50
N PRO A 170 38.73 1.63 -81.97
CA PRO A 170 38.82 1.34 -80.55
C PRO A 170 40.17 1.73 -79.95
N THR A 171 40.18 2.12 -78.67
CA THR A 171 41.30 1.85 -77.77
C THR A 171 40.80 1.66 -76.35
N THR A 172 41.40 0.66 -75.72
CA THR A 172 41.44 0.31 -74.30
C THR A 172 41.36 1.51 -73.34
N SER A 173 40.43 1.48 -72.39
CA SER A 173 40.76 1.84 -71.01
C SER A 173 39.75 1.21 -70.04
N THR A 174 40.29 0.38 -69.15
CA THR A 174 39.67 -0.14 -67.94
C THR A 174 39.04 0.99 -67.12
N PRO A 175 37.78 0.91 -66.69
CA PRO A 175 37.29 1.77 -65.63
C PRO A 175 37.81 1.23 -64.30
N ALA A 176 38.68 2.01 -63.66
CA ALA A 176 39.05 1.82 -62.26
C ALA A 176 37.79 1.65 -61.38
N PRO A 177 37.81 0.79 -60.36
CA PRO A 177 36.68 0.68 -59.44
C PRO A 177 36.45 2.04 -58.78
N LYS A 178 35.23 2.57 -58.96
CA LYS A 178 34.74 3.72 -58.19
C LYS A 178 34.93 3.36 -56.72
N LYS A 179 35.80 4.12 -56.05
CA LYS A 179 35.90 4.14 -54.60
C LYS A 179 34.48 4.37 -54.09
N VAL A 180 33.90 3.35 -53.47
CA VAL A 180 32.76 3.56 -52.58
C VAL A 180 33.27 4.54 -51.55
N GLU A 181 32.85 5.80 -51.63
CA GLU A 181 32.94 6.72 -50.50
C GLU A 181 32.12 6.06 -49.40
N LYS A 182 32.79 5.22 -48.60
CA LYS A 182 32.29 4.87 -47.28
C LYS A 182 32.12 6.20 -46.59
N GLU A 183 30.87 6.61 -46.37
CA GLU A 183 30.52 7.72 -45.49
C GLU A 183 31.44 7.61 -44.27
N LYS A 184 32.38 8.55 -44.15
CA LYS A 184 33.28 8.58 -42.99
C LYS A 184 32.36 8.71 -41.78
N GLN A 185 32.22 7.62 -41.02
CA GLN A 185 31.40 7.61 -39.83
C GLN A 185 31.98 8.66 -38.89
N LYS A 186 31.27 9.78 -38.75
CA LYS A 186 31.71 10.89 -37.92
C LYS A 186 31.71 10.42 -36.47
N HIS A 187 32.87 10.45 -35.82
CA HIS A 187 33.04 10.05 -34.43
C HIS A 187 32.76 11.24 -33.51
N THR A 188 31.50 11.68 -33.52
CA THR A 188 31.03 12.88 -32.85
C THR A 188 30.47 12.58 -31.46
N LEU A 189 31.02 13.28 -30.47
CA LEU A 189 30.60 13.27 -29.08
C LEU A 189 29.93 14.60 -28.73
N LYS A 190 28.90 14.54 -27.91
CA LYS A 190 28.23 15.68 -27.30
C LYS A 190 28.66 15.80 -25.85
N LEU A 191 29.19 16.96 -25.51
CA LEU A 191 29.62 17.33 -24.17
C LEU A 191 28.54 18.22 -23.55
N LYS A 192 28.06 17.86 -22.35
CA LYS A 192 27.09 18.67 -21.60
C LYS A 192 27.55 18.80 -20.16
N TRP A 193 27.64 20.03 -19.66
CA TRP A 193 28.01 20.30 -18.27
C TRP A 193 27.03 21.29 -17.63
N LYS A 194 27.10 21.38 -16.30
CA LYS A 194 26.40 22.41 -15.53
C LYS A 194 27.46 23.31 -14.88
N PRO A 195 27.44 24.63 -15.12
CA PRO A 195 28.38 25.54 -14.47
C PRO A 195 28.12 25.50 -12.96
N THR A 196 29.20 25.56 -12.18
CA THR A 196 29.15 25.47 -10.72
C THR A 196 29.90 26.68 -10.17
N GLY A 197 29.17 27.59 -9.52
CA GLY A 197 29.69 28.91 -9.14
C GLY A 197 30.05 29.76 -10.36
N ASP A 198 31.22 30.39 -10.33
CA ASP A 198 31.76 31.19 -11.44
C ASP A 198 32.55 30.35 -12.48
N PHE A 199 32.69 29.04 -12.25
CA PHE A 199 33.46 28.18 -13.14
C PHE A 199 32.61 27.69 -14.33
N ASN A 200 33.12 27.94 -15.53
CA ASN A 200 32.57 27.45 -16.79
C ASN A 200 33.70 27.00 -17.72
N TYR A 201 33.45 25.99 -18.55
CA TYR A 201 34.42 25.54 -19.55
C TYR A 201 34.46 26.49 -20.75
N ASP A 202 35.66 26.93 -21.09
CA ASP A 202 35.99 27.60 -22.34
C ASP A 202 36.54 26.58 -23.38
N GLU A 203 36.69 27.04 -24.61
CA GLU A 203 37.19 26.23 -25.73
C GLU A 203 38.58 25.64 -25.44
N GLY A 204 39.48 26.47 -24.89
CA GLY A 204 40.84 26.04 -24.54
C GLY A 204 40.92 24.99 -23.44
N MET A 205 40.05 25.05 -22.41
CA MET A 205 40.00 24.00 -21.38
C MET A 205 39.46 22.68 -21.95
N LEU A 206 38.43 22.72 -22.81
CA LEU A 206 37.91 21.51 -23.44
C LEU A 206 38.93 20.89 -24.39
N GLU A 207 39.64 21.68 -25.20
CA GLU A 207 40.73 21.18 -26.04
C GLU A 207 41.85 20.55 -25.20
N LYS A 208 42.20 21.12 -24.05
CA LYS A 208 43.24 20.58 -23.16
C LYS A 208 42.83 19.28 -22.48
N ILE A 209 41.57 19.13 -22.11
CA ILE A 209 41.05 17.90 -21.48
C ILE A 209 40.92 16.81 -22.54
N PHE A 210 40.24 17.10 -23.64
CA PHE A 210 39.88 16.13 -24.67
C PHE A 210 41.03 15.85 -25.67
N GLY A 211 41.93 16.81 -25.88
CA GLY A 211 43.14 16.63 -26.69
C GLY A 211 44.11 15.58 -26.15
N LYS A 212 44.01 15.20 -24.87
CA LYS A 212 44.79 14.10 -24.27
C LYS A 212 44.42 12.73 -24.87
N TYR A 213 43.19 12.58 -25.35
CA TYR A 213 42.66 11.30 -25.83
C TYR A 213 42.89 11.09 -27.32
N GLY A 214 43.11 12.17 -28.07
CA GLY A 214 43.48 12.13 -29.47
C GLY A 214 43.32 13.47 -30.15
N LYS A 215 43.64 13.51 -31.45
CA LYS A 215 43.51 14.72 -32.26
C LYS A 215 42.04 15.02 -32.56
N ILE A 216 41.63 16.22 -32.19
CA ILE A 216 40.30 16.77 -32.38
C ILE A 216 40.25 17.37 -33.79
N GLU A 217 39.27 16.97 -34.60
CA GLU A 217 39.03 17.58 -35.92
C GLU A 217 38.12 18.81 -35.81
N VAL A 218 37.10 18.72 -34.97
CA VAL A 218 36.09 19.78 -34.83
C VAL A 218 35.68 19.88 -33.36
N LEU A 219 35.71 21.09 -32.80
CA LEU A 219 35.09 21.42 -31.51
C LEU A 219 34.19 22.64 -31.72
N VAL A 220 32.89 22.51 -31.44
CA VAL A 220 31.91 23.58 -31.65
C VAL A 220 31.01 23.72 -30.44
N PHE A 221 30.87 24.94 -29.93
CA PHE A 221 29.89 25.27 -28.89
C PHE A 221 28.52 25.44 -29.53
N ALA A 222 27.56 24.57 -29.17
CA ALA A 222 26.23 24.58 -29.77
C ALA A 222 25.25 25.49 -29.02
N LYS A 223 25.24 25.44 -27.67
CA LYS A 223 24.33 26.19 -26.78
C LYS A 223 25.04 26.47 -25.43
N LYS A 224 24.43 27.24 -24.52
CA LYS A 224 24.94 27.44 -23.15
C LYS A 224 25.24 26.08 -22.50
N ASN A 225 26.53 25.83 -22.24
CA ASN A 225 27.07 24.64 -21.57
C ASN A 225 26.93 23.32 -22.35
N VAL A 226 26.93 23.40 -23.68
CA VAL A 226 26.93 22.24 -24.59
C VAL A 226 27.94 22.46 -25.72
N ALA A 227 28.86 21.51 -25.87
CA ALA A 227 29.80 21.47 -27.00
C ALA A 227 29.66 20.14 -27.77
N VAL A 228 30.01 20.16 -29.05
CA VAL A 228 30.09 19.00 -29.92
C VAL A 228 31.53 18.86 -30.37
N LEU A 229 32.07 17.64 -30.22
CA LEU A 229 33.46 17.30 -30.43
C LEU A 229 33.55 16.16 -31.44
N GLU A 230 34.34 16.29 -32.49
CA GLU A 230 34.63 15.26 -33.48
C GLU A 230 36.09 14.86 -33.41
N TYR A 231 36.36 13.56 -33.28
CA TYR A 231 37.72 13.02 -33.31
C TYR A 231 38.07 12.43 -34.67
N GLU A 232 39.35 12.55 -35.04
CA GLU A 232 39.92 11.94 -36.25
C GLU A 232 39.85 10.40 -36.22
N THR A 233 39.79 9.80 -35.02
CA THR A 233 39.80 8.35 -34.85
C THR A 233 38.78 7.87 -33.83
N ILE A 234 38.08 6.79 -34.16
CA ILE A 234 37.10 6.11 -33.31
C ILE A 234 37.65 5.72 -31.93
N ALA A 235 38.92 5.28 -31.87
CA ALA A 235 39.58 4.88 -30.63
C ALA A 235 39.76 6.05 -29.66
N SER A 236 39.99 7.26 -30.18
CA SER A 236 40.09 8.49 -29.38
C SER A 236 38.74 8.85 -28.77
N ALA A 237 37.66 8.71 -29.56
CA ALA A 237 36.30 8.93 -29.07
C ALA A 237 35.88 7.91 -27.99
N PHE A 238 36.28 6.63 -28.10
CA PHE A 238 36.03 5.64 -27.05
C PHE A 238 36.79 5.91 -25.75
N LYS A 239 38.00 6.44 -25.81
CA LYS A 239 38.75 6.79 -24.58
C LYS A 239 38.14 8.00 -23.88
N ALA A 240 37.66 8.97 -24.65
CA ALA A 240 37.03 10.18 -24.14
C ALA A 240 35.63 9.95 -23.53
N GLU A 241 35.00 8.79 -23.74
CA GLU A 241 33.62 8.53 -23.26
C GLU A 241 33.50 8.47 -21.73
N ASN A 242 34.58 8.14 -21.04
CA ASN A 242 34.63 8.04 -19.57
C ASN A 242 35.24 9.28 -18.90
N GLU A 243 35.55 10.33 -19.67
CA GLU A 243 36.07 11.58 -19.13
C GLU A 243 34.96 12.32 -18.36
N LYS A 244 35.24 12.67 -17.11
CA LYS A 244 34.29 13.31 -16.20
C LYS A 244 34.54 14.81 -16.08
N GLY A 245 35.64 15.32 -16.66
CA GLY A 245 36.05 16.71 -16.53
C GLY A 245 36.57 17.02 -15.13
N HIS A 246 36.54 18.29 -14.76
CA HIS A 246 36.94 18.81 -13.46
C HIS A 246 35.96 18.42 -12.34
N GLU A 247 36.48 18.10 -11.15
CA GLU A 247 35.69 17.66 -9.98
C GLU A 247 34.60 18.66 -9.56
N GLN A 248 34.84 19.95 -9.78
CA GLN A 248 33.88 21.01 -9.48
C GLN A 248 32.80 21.19 -10.55
N CYS A 249 33.02 20.72 -11.79
CA CYS A 249 32.11 20.91 -12.91
C CYS A 249 32.14 19.69 -13.83
N HIS A 250 31.31 18.69 -13.54
CA HIS A 250 31.36 17.43 -14.27
C HIS A 250 30.81 17.56 -15.70
N ILE A 251 31.53 16.98 -16.67
CA ILE A 251 31.13 16.88 -18.07
C ILE A 251 30.46 15.53 -18.29
N LYS A 252 29.24 15.55 -18.81
CA LYS A 252 28.55 14.35 -19.32
C LYS A 252 28.82 14.23 -20.82
N VAL A 253 29.50 13.15 -21.20
CA VAL A 253 29.80 12.81 -22.60
C VAL A 253 28.72 11.87 -23.14
N THR A 254 28.20 12.12 -24.34
CA THR A 254 27.20 11.26 -24.99
C THR A 254 27.51 11.16 -26.48
N TRP A 255 27.46 9.96 -27.05
CA TRP A 255 27.63 9.75 -28.49
C TRP A 255 26.50 10.42 -29.26
N LEU A 256 26.83 11.28 -30.23
CA LEU A 256 25.82 11.97 -31.07
C LEU A 256 25.44 11.13 -32.29
N THR A 257 26.38 10.31 -32.78
CA THR A 257 26.15 9.25 -33.78
C THR A 257 25.98 7.90 -33.08
N THR A 258 25.42 6.91 -33.78
CA THR A 258 25.26 5.54 -33.25
C THR A 258 26.60 5.03 -32.73
N ARG A 259 26.67 4.73 -31.42
CA ARG A 259 27.88 4.20 -30.78
C ARG A 259 28.30 2.93 -31.53
N PRO A 260 29.48 2.91 -32.17
CA PRO A 260 29.95 1.73 -32.89
C PRO A 260 30.06 0.54 -31.95
N GLU A 261 29.75 -0.66 -32.42
CA GLU A 261 29.67 -1.87 -31.60
C GLU A 261 31.05 -2.22 -31.00
N ARG A 262 31.10 -2.31 -29.67
CA ARG A 262 32.28 -2.77 -28.93
C ARG A 262 32.41 -4.27 -29.13
N ALA A 263 33.53 -4.75 -29.67
CA ALA A 263 33.79 -6.18 -29.85
C ALA A 263 33.45 -6.97 -28.56
N PRO A 264 32.62 -8.01 -28.63
CA PRO A 264 32.13 -8.71 -27.45
C PRO A 264 33.25 -9.54 -26.82
N SER A 265 33.65 -9.18 -25.60
CA SER A 265 34.38 -10.06 -24.69
C SER A 265 33.37 -10.92 -23.90
N PRO A 266 33.62 -12.22 -23.72
CA PRO A 266 32.63 -13.17 -23.19
C PRO A 266 32.41 -12.99 -21.68
N SER A 267 31.15 -12.79 -21.28
CA SER A 267 30.71 -12.87 -19.88
C SER A 267 29.75 -14.05 -19.71
N PRO A 268 29.78 -14.74 -18.56
CA PRO A 268 29.11 -16.03 -18.35
C PRO A 268 27.61 -15.90 -18.04
N GLU A 269 26.91 -16.99 -18.32
CA GLU A 269 25.46 -17.18 -18.25
C GLU A 269 24.86 -16.95 -16.85
N SER A 270 23.70 -16.30 -16.82
CA SER A 270 22.80 -16.25 -15.66
C SER A 270 21.80 -17.41 -15.71
N PRO A 271 21.58 -18.15 -14.61
CA PRO A 271 20.68 -19.29 -14.58
C PRO A 271 19.19 -18.90 -14.46
N SER A 272 18.34 -19.72 -15.06
CA SER A 272 16.87 -19.65 -15.12
C SER A 272 16.16 -19.82 -13.75
N PRO A 273 14.87 -19.44 -13.63
CA PRO A 273 14.19 -19.28 -12.34
C PRO A 273 13.62 -20.59 -11.75
N ILE A 274 13.57 -20.62 -10.41
CA ILE A 274 13.03 -21.72 -9.58
C ILE A 274 11.50 -21.52 -9.41
N PRO A 275 10.68 -22.59 -9.43
CA PRO A 275 9.23 -22.51 -9.21
C PRO A 275 8.85 -22.27 -7.73
N PRO A 276 7.67 -21.66 -7.45
CA PRO A 276 7.26 -21.28 -6.10
C PRO A 276 6.75 -22.47 -5.25
N ALA A 277 7.15 -22.48 -3.98
CA ALA A 277 6.72 -23.43 -2.96
C ALA A 277 5.31 -23.12 -2.44
N SER A 278 4.55 -24.18 -2.21
CA SER A 278 3.20 -24.22 -1.67
C SER A 278 3.17 -23.79 -0.19
N VAL A 279 2.21 -22.92 0.16
CA VAL A 279 1.89 -22.54 1.54
C VAL A 279 0.57 -23.21 1.94
N PRO A 280 0.48 -23.87 3.12
CA PRO A 280 -0.77 -24.47 3.58
C PRO A 280 -1.70 -23.42 4.20
N GLU A 281 -2.96 -23.46 3.77
CA GLU A 281 -4.10 -22.78 4.38
C GLU A 281 -4.44 -23.43 5.73
N ASN A 282 -4.54 -22.62 6.79
CA ASN A 282 -5.22 -22.98 8.02
C ASN A 282 -6.55 -22.23 8.04
N GLU A 283 -7.64 -22.96 7.79
CA GLU A 283 -9.00 -22.53 8.08
C GLU A 283 -9.21 -22.55 9.60
N ALA A 284 -9.55 -21.38 10.15
CA ALA A 284 -10.16 -21.28 11.48
C ALA A 284 -11.46 -20.50 11.30
N ASP A 285 -12.57 -21.22 11.45
CA ASP A 285 -13.92 -20.70 11.48
C ASP A 285 -14.11 -19.78 12.68
N ASP A 286 -14.41 -18.50 12.44
CA ASP A 286 -14.95 -17.59 13.43
C ASP A 286 -16.44 -17.37 13.11
N GLU A 287 -17.30 -18.01 13.91
CA GLU A 287 -18.75 -17.82 13.88
C GLU A 287 -19.12 -16.36 14.23
N VAL A 288 -19.78 -15.68 13.30
CA VAL A 288 -20.37 -14.36 13.50
C VAL A 288 -21.74 -14.52 14.16
N ILE A 289 -21.86 -14.16 15.43
CA ILE A 289 -23.15 -14.02 16.12
C ILE A 289 -23.68 -12.59 15.90
N PRO A 290 -24.92 -12.39 15.38
CA PRO A 290 -25.51 -11.08 15.26
C PRO A 290 -26.12 -10.66 16.61
N VAL A 291 -25.82 -9.43 17.05
CA VAL A 291 -26.49 -8.81 18.20
C VAL A 291 -27.09 -7.48 17.77
N GLU A 292 -28.38 -7.53 17.43
CA GLU A 292 -29.29 -6.43 17.67
C GLU A 292 -29.53 -6.32 19.18
N GLU A 293 -29.02 -5.27 19.82
CA GLU A 293 -29.79 -4.52 20.83
C GLU A 293 -29.04 -3.22 21.18
N VAL A 294 -29.63 -2.10 20.79
CA VAL A 294 -29.14 -0.76 21.11
C VAL A 294 -29.61 -0.43 22.53
N VAL A 295 -28.69 -0.44 23.50
CA VAL A 295 -28.93 0.15 24.83
C VAL A 295 -28.19 1.47 24.94
N ASN A 296 -28.99 2.53 25.09
CA ASN A 296 -28.59 3.94 25.12
C ASN A 296 -27.66 4.26 26.30
N VAL A 297 -26.47 4.81 26.03
CA VAL A 297 -25.50 5.22 27.05
C VAL A 297 -25.68 6.72 27.38
N PRO A 298 -25.72 7.13 28.66
CA PRO A 298 -25.89 8.54 29.03
C PRO A 298 -24.69 9.42 28.65
N LYS A 299 -24.97 10.62 28.14
CA LYS A 299 -23.98 11.65 27.77
C LYS A 299 -23.24 12.17 29.00
N GLY A 300 -21.93 11.93 29.06
CA GLY A 300 -21.06 12.47 30.11
C GLY A 300 -19.62 11.93 30.13
N PHE A 301 -19.32 10.85 29.40
CA PHE A 301 -17.96 10.29 29.34
C PHE A 301 -17.13 11.01 28.27
N ALA A 302 -16.40 12.04 28.69
CA ALA A 302 -15.49 12.77 27.81
C ALA A 302 -14.22 11.96 27.52
N PHE A 303 -13.74 12.12 26.28
CA PHE A 303 -12.48 11.67 25.72
C PHE A 303 -11.31 11.75 26.71
N GLY A 304 -10.59 10.62 26.94
CA GLY A 304 -9.20 10.67 27.41
C GLY A 304 -8.78 9.77 28.57
N THR A 305 -9.65 8.97 29.19
CA THR A 305 -9.21 8.16 30.34
C THR A 305 -8.38 6.95 29.91
N THR A 306 -7.16 6.85 30.43
CA THR A 306 -6.25 5.72 30.22
C THR A 306 -6.79 4.48 30.94
N THR A 307 -6.38 3.28 30.51
CA THR A 307 -6.79 2.00 31.11
C THR A 307 -6.53 1.98 32.63
N GLU A 308 -5.49 2.68 33.08
CA GLU A 308 -5.09 2.82 34.49
C GLU A 308 -6.10 3.63 35.32
N GLU A 309 -6.75 4.65 34.75
CA GLU A 309 -7.75 5.44 35.46
C GLU A 309 -9.04 4.64 35.70
N PHE A 310 -9.37 3.71 34.80
CA PHE A 310 -10.49 2.80 34.97
C PHE A 310 -10.19 1.71 36.01
N GLU A 311 -8.97 1.18 36.04
CA GLU A 311 -8.53 0.22 37.07
C GLU A 311 -8.48 0.88 38.46
N ALA A 312 -8.04 2.14 38.55
CA ALA A 312 -8.07 2.92 39.78
C ALA A 312 -9.51 3.19 40.28
N PHE A 313 -10.45 3.44 39.36
CA PHE A 313 -11.87 3.59 39.70
C PHE A 313 -12.50 2.26 40.17
N GLU A 314 -12.18 1.15 39.51
CA GLU A 314 -12.64 -0.19 39.89
C GLU A 314 -12.08 -0.61 41.26
N ALA A 315 -10.82 -0.27 41.56
CA ALA A 315 -10.20 -0.47 42.86
C ALA A 315 -10.82 0.42 43.96
N ALA A 316 -11.17 1.67 43.64
CA ALA A 316 -11.81 2.59 44.59
C ALA A 316 -13.22 2.12 44.99
N ILE A 317 -13.99 1.56 44.06
CA ILE A 317 -15.31 0.98 44.36
C ILE A 317 -15.19 -0.27 45.23
N LEU A 318 -14.21 -1.14 44.97
CA LEU A 318 -13.93 -2.30 45.83
C LEU A 318 -13.51 -1.90 47.26
N ALA A 319 -12.75 -0.81 47.39
CA ALA A 319 -12.32 -0.28 48.70
C ALA A 319 -13.51 0.31 49.49
N GLN A 320 -14.44 0.99 48.81
CA GLN A 320 -15.64 1.58 49.43
C GLN A 320 -16.57 0.51 50.02
N MET A 321 -16.65 -0.67 49.40
CA MET A 321 -17.44 -1.81 49.90
C MET A 321 -16.78 -2.56 51.07
N GLY A 322 -15.49 -2.34 51.35
CA GLY A 322 -14.77 -2.99 52.46
C GLY A 322 -14.90 -2.29 53.81
N GLY A 323 -15.52 -1.10 53.87
CA GLY A 323 -15.43 -0.18 54.99
C GLY A 323 -16.76 0.21 55.63
N GLN A 324 -17.56 -0.72 56.13
CA GLN A 324 -18.61 -0.39 57.11
C GLN A 324 -18.89 -1.53 58.11
N SER A 325 -18.16 -1.44 59.23
CA SER A 325 -18.51 -1.80 60.61
C SER A 325 -19.56 -2.91 60.86
N ARG A 326 -19.07 -4.05 61.35
CA ARG A 326 -19.84 -5.07 62.04
C ARG A 326 -20.52 -4.49 63.30
N LYS A 327 -21.85 -4.52 63.38
CA LYS A 327 -22.59 -4.37 64.66
C LYS A 327 -23.53 -5.56 64.90
N ARG A 328 -23.09 -6.38 65.87
CA ARG A 328 -23.69 -7.38 66.77
C ARG A 328 -24.86 -8.29 66.31
N PRO A 329 -24.83 -9.59 66.71
CA PRO A 329 -25.95 -10.52 66.51
C PRO A 329 -27.11 -10.19 67.46
N VAL A 330 -28.33 -10.31 66.94
CA VAL A 330 -29.58 -10.29 67.72
C VAL A 330 -29.76 -11.67 68.34
N PRO A 331 -30.02 -11.80 69.66
CA PRO A 331 -30.35 -13.08 70.26
C PRO A 331 -31.73 -13.54 69.77
N MET A 332 -31.83 -14.82 69.43
CA MET A 332 -33.11 -15.47 69.14
C MET A 332 -33.84 -15.67 70.47
N ASP A 333 -34.97 -14.99 70.66
CA ASP A 333 -35.96 -15.38 71.66
C ASP A 333 -36.84 -16.47 71.05
N ASP A 334 -36.84 -17.62 71.71
CA ASP A 334 -37.83 -18.69 71.54
C ASP A 334 -39.21 -18.16 71.91
N ASP A 335 -40.18 -18.30 70.99
CA ASP A 335 -41.61 -18.59 71.22
C ASP A 335 -42.45 -18.10 70.03
N VAL A 336 -42.67 -19.01 69.06
CA VAL A 336 -43.89 -18.97 68.26
C VAL A 336 -44.45 -20.39 68.24
N GLN A 337 -45.41 -20.63 69.12
CA GLN A 337 -46.28 -21.79 69.10
C GLN A 337 -47.00 -21.84 67.75
N ILE A 338 -46.82 -22.96 67.04
CA ILE A 338 -47.65 -23.36 65.91
C ILE A 338 -48.97 -23.84 66.51
N ILE A 339 -50.05 -23.12 66.22
CA ILE A 339 -51.42 -23.64 66.37
C ILE A 339 -51.71 -24.44 65.09
N ASP A 340 -52.21 -25.65 65.31
CA ASP A 340 -52.62 -26.69 64.36
C ASP A 340 -53.50 -26.17 63.19
#